data_AF-A0A660RHS1-F1
#
_entry.id   AF-A0A660RHS1-F1
#
_cell.length_a   1.000
_cell.length_b   1.000
_cell.length_c   1.000
_cell.angle_alpha   90.00
_cell.angle_beta   90.00
_cell.angle_gamma   90.00
#
_symmetry.space_group_name_H-M   'P 1'
#
loop_
_entity.id
_entity.type
_entity.pdbx_description
1 polymer ?
#
loop_
_entity_poly.entity_id
_entity_poly.type
_entity_poly.pdbx_seq_one_letter_code
_entity_poly.pdbx_strand_id
1 'polypeptide(L)' 'MAKRLNVNVNTVFKAYEKLVSEGILESEHGKGYYVKEEFRIAEDVIRELMNLVERLKGEGIEMDLAMMLLQEVWRK' A
#
# COMPACT_ATOMS: atom_id res chain seq x y z
N MET A 1 -16.51 8.20 -20.50
CA MET A 1 -15.38 7.42 -21.06
C MET A 1 -15.75 6.74 -22.37
N ALA A 2 -16.85 5.96 -22.45
CA ALA A 2 -17.31 5.27 -23.66
C ALA A 2 -17.34 6.16 -24.94
N LYS A 3 -17.94 7.35 -24.84
CA LYS A 3 -17.96 8.35 -25.94
C LYS A 3 -16.56 8.82 -26.38
N ARG A 4 -15.61 8.96 -25.44
CA ARG A 4 -14.23 9.40 -25.74
C ARG A 4 -13.42 8.34 -26.47
N LEU A 5 -13.65 7.08 -26.13
CA LEU A 5 -12.97 5.93 -26.74
C LEU A 5 -13.71 5.34 -27.94
N ASN A 6 -14.90 5.86 -28.27
CA ASN A 6 -15.79 5.31 -29.30
C ASN A 6 -16.08 3.81 -29.10
N VAL A 7 -16.35 3.40 -27.86
CA VAL A 7 -16.68 2.01 -27.49
C VAL A 7 -18.01 1.91 -26.76
N ASN A 8 -18.55 0.69 -26.65
CA ASN A 8 -19.75 0.40 -25.88
C ASN A 8 -19.56 0.69 -24.38
N VAL A 9 -20.57 1.23 -23.71
CA VAL A 9 -20.57 1.49 -22.25
C VAL A 9 -20.28 0.22 -21.45
N ASN A 10 -20.85 -0.92 -21.84
CA ASN A 10 -20.61 -2.22 -21.21
C ASN A 10 -19.15 -2.67 -21.36
N THR A 11 -18.47 -2.29 -22.45
CA THR A 11 -17.04 -2.57 -22.64
C THR A 11 -16.20 -1.79 -21.63
N VAL A 12 -16.53 -0.51 -21.42
CA VAL A 12 -15.87 0.30 -20.37
C VAL A 12 -16.14 -0.28 -18.99
N PHE A 13 -17.38 -0.66 -18.71
CA PHE A 13 -17.75 -1.26 -17.42
C PHE A 13 -16.93 -2.53 -17.14
N LYS A 14 -16.88 -3.47 -18.11
CA LYS A 14 -16.06 -4.68 -18.01
C LYS A 14 -14.58 -4.39 -17.80
N ALA A 15 -14.04 -3.35 -18.45
CA ALA A 15 -12.65 -2.94 -18.27
C ALA A 15 -12.39 -2.41 -16.85
N TYR A 16 -13.33 -1.64 -16.30
CA TYR A 16 -13.21 -1.09 -14.94
C TYR A 16 -13.35 -2.19 -13.89
N GLU A 17 -14.30 -3.11 -14.06
CA GLU A 17 -14.40 -4.32 -13.22
C GLU A 17 -13.10 -5.12 -13.22
N LYS A 18 -12.47 -5.27 -14.40
CA LYS A 18 -11.17 -5.95 -14.51
C LYS A 18 -10.08 -5.21 -13.75
N LEU A 19 -9.97 -3.89 -13.91
CA LEU A 19 -8.98 -3.07 -13.18
C LEU A 19 -9.19 -3.08 -11.66
N VAL A 20 -10.44 -3.19 -11.20
CA VAL A 20 -10.75 -3.40 -9.78
C VAL A 20 -10.30 -4.79 -9.32
N SER A 21 -10.56 -5.83 -10.12
CA SER A 21 -10.13 -7.20 -9.81
C SER A 21 -8.60 -7.35 -9.78
N GLU A 22 -7.89 -6.57 -10.59
CA GLU A 22 -6.42 -6.50 -10.62
C GLU A 22 -5.86 -5.62 -9.49
N GLY A 23 -6.71 -4.98 -8.68
CA GLY A 23 -6.32 -4.14 -7.55
C GLY A 23 -5.74 -2.77 -7.94
N ILE A 24 -5.89 -2.37 -9.20
CA ILE A 24 -5.40 -1.08 -9.72
C ILE A 24 -6.39 0.05 -9.41
N LEU A 25 -7.69 -0.28 -9.44
CA LEU A 25 -8.76 0.62 -9.05
C LEU A 25 -9.49 0.09 -7.81
N GLU A 26 -10.14 0.99 -7.10
CA GLU A 26 -11.17 0.68 -6.10
C GLU A 26 -12.50 1.31 -6.54
N SER A 27 -13.61 0.62 -6.23
CA SER A 27 -14.96 1.10 -6.53
C SER A 27 -15.63 1.58 -5.24
N GLU A 28 -16.00 2.86 -5.17
CA GLU A 28 -16.85 3.39 -4.12
C GLU A 28 -18.30 3.49 -4.61
N HIS A 29 -19.20 2.74 -3.96
CA HIS A 29 -20.61 2.70 -4.32
C HIS A 29 -21.25 4.10 -4.29
N GLY A 30 -21.84 4.52 -5.41
CA GLY A 30 -22.48 5.82 -5.56
C GLY A 30 -21.53 7.00 -5.82
N LYS A 31 -20.21 6.77 -5.86
CA LYS A 31 -19.20 7.82 -6.10
C LYS A 31 -18.33 7.58 -7.33
N GLY A 32 -18.02 6.32 -7.65
CA GLY A 32 -17.29 5.96 -8.87
C GLY A 32 -16.07 5.07 -8.60
N TYR A 33 -15.06 5.16 -9.45
CA TYR A 33 -13.83 4.38 -9.39
C TYR A 33 -12.63 5.28 -9.13
N TYR A 34 -11.73 4.86 -8.25
CA TYR A 34 -10.55 5.59 -7.81
C TYR A 34 -9.28 4.79 -8.06
N VAL A 35 -8.16 5.46 -8.31
CA VAL A 35 -6.85 4.80 -8.44
C VAL A 35 -6.39 4.38 -7.06
N LYS A 36 -6.10 3.10 -6.89
CA LYS A 36 -5.52 2.61 -5.65
C LYS A 36 -4.09 3.16 -5.55
N GLU A 37 -3.84 4.05 -4.61
CA GLU A 37 -2.46 4.40 -4.27
C GLU A 37 -1.81 3.17 -3.63
N GLU A 38 -0.93 2.50 -4.36
CA GLU A 38 0.02 1.60 -3.71
C GLU A 38 0.88 2.46 -2.79
N PHE A 39 0.68 2.33 -1.48
CA PHE A 39 1.61 2.86 -0.49
C PHE A 39 2.93 2.10 -0.63
N ARG A 40 3.77 2.55 -1.58
CA ARG A 40 5.11 2.00 -1.79
C ARG A 40 6.01 2.64 -0.76
N ILE A 41 6.32 1.89 0.30
CA ILE A 41 7.45 2.21 1.17
C ILE A 41 8.71 2.07 0.33
N ALA A 42 9.53 3.11 0.32
CA ALA A 42 10.78 3.09 -0.43
C ALA A 42 11.69 1.96 0.09
N GLU A 43 12.34 1.22 -0.83
CA GLU A 43 13.11 0.03 -0.48
C GLU A 43 14.24 0.31 0.51
N ASP A 44 14.83 1.50 0.44
CA ASP A 44 15.85 2.00 1.36
C ASP A 44 15.33 2.08 2.80
N VAL A 45 14.11 2.59 2.99
CA VAL A 45 13.45 2.63 4.32
C VAL A 45 13.27 1.22 4.89
N ILE A 46 12.88 0.26 4.05
CA ILE A 46 12.76 -1.15 4.47
C ILE A 46 14.14 -1.71 4.85
N ARG A 47 15.19 -1.40 4.07
CA ARG A 47 16.57 -1.83 4.37
C ARG A 47 17.08 -1.24 5.68
N GLU A 48 16.83 0.04 5.93
CA GLU A 48 17.20 0.69 7.19
C GLU A 48 16.52 0.02 8.38
N LEU A 49 15.22 -0.27 8.27
CA LEU A 49 14.47 -0.98 9.30
C LEU A 49 15.04 -2.38 9.56
N MET A 50 15.35 -3.13 8.49
CA MET A 50 15.98 -4.46 8.63
C MET A 50 17.34 -4.38 9.32
N ASN A 51 18.19 -3.43 8.93
CA ASN A 51 19.50 -3.23 9.55
C ASN A 51 19.38 -2.86 11.04
N LEU A 52 18.39 -2.04 11.40
CA LEU A 52 18.10 -1.74 12.80
C LEU A 52 17.70 -2.99 13.57
N VAL A 53 16.77 -3.80 13.03
CA VAL A 53 16.32 -5.03 13.67
C VAL A 53 17.47 -6.01 13.88
N GLU A 54 18.35 -6.19 12.91
CA GLU A 54 19.53 -7.06 13.06
C GLU A 54 20.49 -6.55 14.14
N ARG A 55 20.68 -5.24 14.27
CA ARG A 55 21.47 -4.67 15.38
C ARG A 55 20.81 -4.92 16.73
N LEU A 56 19.50 -4.73 16.85
CA LEU A 56 18.76 -4.97 18.10
C LEU A 56 18.88 -6.46 18.52
N LYS A 57 18.74 -7.39 17.56
CA LYS A 57 18.97 -8.81 17.82
C LYS A 57 20.40 -9.10 18.24
N GLY A 58 21.40 -8.46 17.61
CA GLY A 58 22.82 -8.61 17.95
C GLY A 58 23.16 -8.17 19.38
N GLU A 59 22.43 -7.18 19.91
CA GLU A 59 22.52 -6.72 21.31
C GLU A 59 21.69 -7.58 22.28
N GLY A 60 21.02 -8.63 21.80
CA GLY A 60 20.17 -9.50 22.63
C GLY A 60 18.84 -8.87 23.06
N ILE A 61 18.38 -7.84 22.36
CA ILE A 61 17.12 -7.17 22.67
C ILE A 61 15.95 -8.02 22.14
N GLU A 62 15.07 -8.43 23.05
CA GLU A 62 13.85 -9.16 22.67
C GLU A 62 12.84 -8.27 21.94
N MET A 63 11.98 -8.91 21.15
CA MET A 63 10.99 -8.23 20.30
C MET A 63 10.12 -7.25 21.09
N ASP A 64 9.64 -7.63 22.27
CA ASP A 64 8.75 -6.79 23.08
C ASP A 64 9.46 -5.51 23.54
N LEU A 65 10.72 -5.61 23.96
CA LEU A 65 11.53 -4.45 24.35
C LEU A 65 11.89 -3.59 23.13
N ALA A 66 12.26 -4.20 22.00
CA ALA A 66 12.50 -3.50 20.75
C ALA A 66 11.28 -2.69 20.29
N MET A 67 10.09 -3.27 20.38
CA MET A 67 8.83 -2.60 20.05
C MET A 67 8.54 -1.43 21.00
N MET A 68 8.77 -1.62 22.31
CA MET A 68 8.62 -0.55 23.29
C MET A 68 9.56 0.64 22.98
N LEU A 69 10.82 0.37 22.66
CA LEU A 69 11.81 1.40 22.30
C LEU A 69 11.41 2.14 21.02
N LEU A 70 10.95 1.42 19.99
CA LEU A 70 10.45 2.02 18.75
C LEU A 70 9.25 2.94 19.02
N GLN A 71 8.30 2.50 19.83
CA GLN A 71 7.15 3.32 20.22
C GLN A 71 7.56 4.57 20.99
N GLU A 72 8.55 4.47 21.87
CA GLU A 72 9.05 5.62 22.63
C GLU A 72 9.75 6.65 21.73
N VAL A 73 10.56 6.18 20.76
CA VAL A 73 11.19 7.07 19.76
C VAL A 73 10.14 7.72 18.87
N TRP A 74 9.09 6.99 18.48
CA TRP A 74 8.01 7.52 17.62
C TRP A 74 7.14 8.59 18.31
N ARG A 75 7.08 8.60 19.65
CA ARG A 75 6.32 9.62 20.41
C ARG A 75 7.07 10.95 20.60
N LYS A 76 8.39 10.96 20.38
CA LYS A 76 9.22 12.18 20.47
C LYS A 76 9.22 12.93 19.15
#